data_AF-A0A831KTH7-F1
#
_entry.id   AF-A0A831KTH7-F1
#
_cell.length_a   1.000
_cell.length_b   1.000
_cell.length_c   1.000
_cell.angle_alpha   90.00
_cell.angle_beta   90.00
_cell.angle_gamma   90.00
#
_symmetry.space_group_name_H-M   'P 1'
#
loop_
_entity.id
_entity.type
_entity.pdbx_description
1 polymer ?
#
loop_
_entity_poly.entity_id
_entity_poly.type
_entity_poly.pdbx_seq_one_letter_code
_entity_poly.pdbx_strand_id
1 'polypeptide(L)'
;MKVLVSPRDLSEAIEALEGGADIIDVKNPAEGSLGANFPWVIREISEIVKKHGKEVSATTGDLPFKPGTASLAALGAAVSGADYIKVGLFGVKDYLQAIEMMRAVVKAVKNFNSKIKIVAAGYGDYYRINSVSPLDLPKVASEVGADIVMVDTAIKDGTNLFDHLKVDKISKFVEIAHDNSLMCALAGNIGWNHIDILKKLKPDIIGVRTMVCENGRNTKIKRELVRKLMTAVRE
;
A
#
# COMPACT_ATOMS: atom_id res chain seq x y z
N MET A 1 -6.48 11.86 7.22
CA MET A 1 -5.65 10.69 6.88
C MET A 1 -6.47 9.43 7.11
N LYS A 2 -6.59 8.57 6.09
CA LYS A 2 -7.24 7.25 6.19
C LYS A 2 -6.27 6.24 6.80
N VAL A 3 -6.80 5.26 7.52
CA VAL A 3 -6.03 4.13 8.08
C VAL A 3 -6.26 2.88 7.24
N LEU A 4 -5.17 2.38 6.66
CA LEU A 4 -5.11 1.11 5.94
C LEU A 4 -4.47 0.04 6.82
N VAL A 5 -5.16 -1.09 7.00
CA VAL A 5 -4.68 -2.22 7.80
C VAL A 5 -4.51 -3.43 6.90
N SER A 6 -3.36 -4.11 6.97
CA SER A 6 -3.06 -5.27 6.11
C SER A 6 -3.24 -6.62 6.82
N PRO A 7 -4.43 -7.25 6.78
CA PRO A 7 -4.61 -8.64 7.21
C PRO A 7 -3.99 -9.64 6.22
N ARG A 8 -3.72 -10.87 6.68
CA ARG A 8 -3.28 -11.99 5.81
C ARG A 8 -4.39 -13.00 5.51
N ASP A 9 -5.45 -13.01 6.32
CA ASP A 9 -6.55 -13.96 6.26
C ASP A 9 -7.88 -13.30 6.66
N LEU A 10 -8.98 -14.03 6.49
CA LEU A 10 -10.33 -13.53 6.79
C LEU A 10 -10.52 -13.14 8.26
N SER A 11 -9.95 -13.92 9.18
CA SER A 11 -10.09 -13.66 10.63
C SER A 11 -9.45 -12.33 11.00
N GLU A 12 -8.24 -12.06 10.50
CA GLU A 12 -7.59 -10.76 10.69
C GLU A 12 -8.34 -9.61 9.99
N ALA A 13 -8.95 -9.86 8.84
CA ALA A 13 -9.72 -8.86 8.11
C ALA A 13 -10.96 -8.42 8.91
N ILE A 14 -11.64 -9.35 9.57
CA ILE A 14 -12.78 -9.06 10.47
C ILE A 14 -12.32 -8.21 11.66
N GLU A 15 -11.21 -8.57 12.31
CA GLU A 15 -10.65 -7.78 13.42
C GLU A 15 -10.30 -6.34 12.99
N ALA A 16 -9.69 -6.18 11.82
CA ALA A 16 -9.37 -4.86 11.26
C ALA A 16 -10.64 -4.05 10.95
N LEU A 17 -11.66 -4.70 10.40
CA LEU A 17 -12.94 -4.09 10.07
C LEU A 17 -13.70 -3.63 11.32
N GLU A 18 -13.85 -4.49 12.32
CA GLU A 18 -14.53 -4.19 13.59
C GLU A 18 -13.75 -3.20 14.48
N GLY A 19 -12.43 -3.10 14.25
CA GLY A 19 -11.59 -2.04 14.81
C GLY A 19 -11.81 -0.67 14.15
N GLY A 20 -12.47 -0.62 12.99
CA GLY A 20 -12.86 0.61 12.31
C GLY A 20 -11.90 1.09 11.23
N ALA A 21 -10.99 0.25 10.74
CA ALA A 21 -10.10 0.58 9.62
C ALA A 21 -10.88 1.14 8.41
N ASP A 22 -10.27 2.07 7.68
CA ASP A 22 -10.90 2.69 6.52
C ASP A 22 -10.71 1.84 5.26
N ILE A 23 -9.53 1.21 5.13
CA ILE A 23 -9.15 0.36 4.00
C ILE A 23 -8.60 -0.97 4.53
N ILE A 24 -9.11 -2.08 4.01
CA ILE A 24 -8.60 -3.43 4.31
C ILE A 24 -7.69 -3.88 3.18
N ASP A 25 -6.41 -4.11 3.48
CA ASP A 25 -5.36 -4.40 2.49
C ASP A 25 -4.96 -5.87 2.46
N VAL A 26 -5.53 -6.61 1.52
CA VAL A 26 -5.28 -8.02 1.31
C VAL A 26 -3.89 -8.21 0.72
N LYS A 27 -2.98 -8.81 1.49
CA LYS A 27 -1.63 -9.16 1.04
C LYS A 27 -1.17 -10.51 1.60
N ASN A 28 -0.08 -11.03 1.06
CA ASN A 28 0.55 -12.26 1.52
C ASN A 28 2.00 -11.99 1.96
N PRO A 29 2.28 -11.83 3.26
CA PRO A 29 3.64 -11.62 3.76
C PRO A 29 4.63 -12.75 3.43
N ALA A 30 4.15 -13.97 3.11
CA ALA A 30 5.01 -15.08 2.70
C ALA A 30 5.63 -14.89 1.31
N GLU A 31 5.04 -14.02 0.48
CA GLU A 31 5.52 -13.67 -0.87
C GLU A 31 6.25 -12.33 -0.92
N GLY A 32 6.64 -11.79 0.24
CA GLY A 32 7.40 -10.55 0.36
C GLY A 32 6.65 -9.41 1.03
N SER A 33 7.17 -8.20 0.89
CA SER A 33 6.65 -7.00 1.54
C SER A 33 5.24 -6.67 1.08
N LEU A 34 5.06 -6.63 -0.25
CA LEU A 34 3.81 -6.43 -0.96
C LEU A 34 3.40 -7.71 -1.72
N GLY A 35 3.70 -8.88 -1.17
CA GLY A 35 3.35 -10.17 -1.76
C GLY A 35 1.85 -10.29 -2.09
N ALA A 36 1.53 -10.89 -3.23
CA ALA A 36 0.14 -11.02 -3.70
C ALA A 36 -0.58 -12.10 -2.91
N ASN A 37 -1.86 -11.90 -2.59
CA ASN A 37 -2.69 -12.98 -2.09
C ASN A 37 -3.53 -13.58 -3.23
N PHE A 38 -4.17 -14.72 -2.98
CA PHE A 38 -4.91 -15.44 -4.00
C PHE A 38 -6.24 -14.75 -4.37
N PRO A 39 -6.73 -14.92 -5.61
CA PRO A 39 -8.01 -14.35 -6.05
C PRO A 39 -9.20 -14.67 -5.16
N TRP A 40 -9.31 -15.91 -4.66
CA TRP A 40 -10.41 -16.31 -3.79
C TRP A 40 -10.37 -15.65 -2.41
N VAL A 41 -9.16 -15.40 -1.87
CA VAL A 41 -8.99 -14.67 -0.60
C VAL A 41 -9.37 -13.21 -0.77
N ILE A 42 -8.94 -12.57 -1.87
CA ILE A 42 -9.34 -11.19 -2.20
C ILE A 42 -10.86 -11.09 -2.31
N ARG A 43 -11.50 -12.04 -3.01
CA ARG A 43 -12.95 -12.07 -3.18
C ARG A 43 -13.70 -12.24 -1.87
N GLU A 44 -13.32 -13.23 -1.07
CA GLU A 44 -13.96 -13.52 0.22
C GLU A 44 -13.87 -12.31 1.17
N ILE A 45 -12.70 -11.68 1.28
CA ILE A 45 -12.53 -10.48 2.10
C ILE A 45 -13.32 -9.30 1.50
N SER A 46 -13.28 -9.12 0.17
CA SER A 46 -14.01 -8.06 -0.52
C SER A 46 -15.52 -8.10 -0.27
N GLU A 47 -16.13 -9.28 -0.31
CA GLU A 47 -17.57 -9.42 -0.09
C GLU A 47 -17.98 -8.97 1.32
N ILE A 48 -17.19 -9.28 2.36
CA ILE A 48 -17.49 -8.89 3.73
C ILE A 48 -17.21 -7.40 3.94
N VAL A 49 -16.06 -6.90 3.50
CA VAL A 49 -15.64 -5.52 3.73
C VAL A 49 -16.59 -4.54 3.04
N LYS A 50 -17.03 -4.84 1.81
CA LYS A 50 -17.96 -3.99 1.06
C LYS A 50 -19.37 -3.95 1.67
N LYS A 51 -19.85 -5.05 2.27
CA LYS A 51 -21.11 -5.06 3.04
C LYS A 51 -21.08 -4.08 4.22
N HIS A 52 -19.89 -3.76 4.74
CA HIS A 52 -19.70 -2.79 5.81
C HIS A 52 -19.38 -1.37 5.30
N GLY A 53 -19.51 -1.12 3.98
CA GLY A 53 -19.27 0.20 3.38
C GLY A 53 -17.80 0.64 3.41
N LYS A 54 -16.87 -0.30 3.52
CA LYS A 54 -15.41 -0.05 3.53
C LYS A 54 -14.76 -0.46 2.22
N GLU A 55 -13.55 0.03 1.99
CA GLU A 55 -12.80 -0.17 0.75
C GLU A 55 -11.79 -1.32 0.90
N VAL A 56 -11.53 -2.03 -0.20
CA VAL A 56 -10.51 -3.09 -0.25
C VAL A 56 -9.32 -2.71 -1.13
N SER A 57 -8.13 -2.90 -0.58
CA SER A 57 -6.86 -2.85 -1.31
C SER A 57 -6.32 -4.25 -1.50
N ALA A 58 -5.67 -4.52 -2.64
CA ALA A 58 -4.94 -5.76 -2.86
C ALA A 58 -3.58 -5.49 -3.50
N THR A 59 -2.55 -6.17 -3.01
CA THR A 59 -1.22 -6.14 -3.62
C THR A 59 -1.09 -7.13 -4.77
N THR A 60 -0.31 -6.75 -5.78
CA THR A 60 0.01 -7.62 -6.94
C THR A 60 1.39 -8.27 -6.86
N GLY A 61 2.13 -8.07 -5.77
CA GLY A 61 3.43 -8.67 -5.52
C GLY A 61 4.57 -7.66 -5.39
N ASP A 62 5.70 -8.15 -4.88
CA ASP A 62 7.02 -7.54 -5.08
C ASP A 62 7.49 -7.90 -6.50
N LEU A 63 7.08 -7.11 -7.50
CA LEU A 63 7.13 -7.51 -8.90
C LEU A 63 8.52 -7.34 -9.55
N PRO A 64 8.98 -8.31 -10.36
CA PRO A 64 10.10 -8.09 -11.28
C PRO A 64 9.66 -7.17 -12.43
N PHE A 65 10.59 -6.58 -13.18
CA PHE A 65 10.27 -5.80 -14.39
C PHE A 65 9.69 -6.68 -15.51
N LYS A 66 8.39 -6.96 -15.44
CA LYS A 66 7.58 -7.72 -16.40
C LYS A 66 6.22 -7.04 -16.60
N PRO A 67 6.13 -5.95 -17.41
CA PRO A 67 4.90 -5.16 -17.56
C PRO A 67 3.64 -5.97 -17.91
N GLY A 68 3.76 -6.95 -18.80
CA GLY A 68 2.63 -7.83 -19.17
C GLY A 68 2.13 -8.68 -18.00
N THR A 69 3.04 -9.31 -17.25
CA THR A 69 2.69 -10.10 -16.05
C THR A 69 2.06 -9.23 -14.97
N ALA A 70 2.63 -8.03 -14.72
CA ALA A 70 2.07 -7.08 -13.76
C ALA A 70 0.65 -6.64 -14.14
N SER A 71 0.40 -6.43 -15.43
CA SER A 71 -0.93 -6.05 -15.95
C SER A 71 -1.97 -7.15 -15.78
N LEU A 72 -1.60 -8.41 -16.06
CA LEU A 72 -2.48 -9.57 -15.84
C LEU A 72 -2.79 -9.76 -14.35
N ALA A 73 -1.79 -9.65 -13.48
CA ALA A 73 -1.97 -9.73 -12.04
C ALA A 73 -2.88 -8.61 -11.50
N ALA A 74 -2.68 -7.38 -11.97
CA ALA A 74 -3.50 -6.23 -11.61
C ALA A 74 -4.96 -6.38 -12.03
N LEU A 75 -5.22 -6.86 -13.25
CA LEU A 75 -6.57 -7.16 -13.71
C LEU A 75 -7.19 -8.31 -12.89
N GLY A 76 -6.41 -9.34 -12.55
CA GLY A 76 -6.85 -10.43 -11.69
C GLY A 76 -7.30 -9.96 -10.30
N ALA A 77 -6.53 -9.07 -9.67
CA ALA A 77 -6.90 -8.46 -8.39
C ALA A 77 -8.16 -7.58 -8.51
N ALA A 78 -8.29 -6.80 -9.59
CA ALA A 78 -9.47 -5.98 -9.88
C ALA A 78 -10.75 -6.84 -10.05
N VAL A 79 -10.68 -7.90 -10.87
CA VAL A 79 -11.79 -8.86 -11.07
C VAL A 79 -12.14 -9.61 -9.78
N SER A 80 -11.17 -9.77 -8.88
CA SER A 80 -11.38 -10.39 -7.57
C SER A 80 -12.08 -9.46 -6.57
N GLY A 81 -12.22 -8.17 -6.88
CA GLY A 81 -13.03 -7.23 -6.10
C GLY A 81 -12.27 -6.11 -5.42
N ALA A 82 -10.97 -5.95 -5.66
CA ALA A 82 -10.19 -4.86 -5.05
C ALA A 82 -10.57 -3.48 -5.63
N ASP A 83 -10.70 -2.48 -4.76
CA ASP A 83 -10.94 -1.07 -5.12
C ASP A 83 -9.62 -0.29 -5.28
N TYR A 84 -8.53 -0.79 -4.69
CA TYR A 84 -7.17 -0.28 -4.81
C TYR A 84 -6.24 -1.41 -5.27
N ILE A 85 -5.50 -1.20 -6.36
CA ILE A 85 -4.51 -2.15 -6.87
C ILE A 85 -3.12 -1.63 -6.59
N LYS A 86 -2.37 -2.33 -5.73
CA LYS A 86 -1.07 -1.90 -5.24
C LYS A 86 0.07 -2.66 -5.91
N VAL A 87 0.87 -1.95 -6.69
CA VAL A 87 1.94 -2.49 -7.52
C VAL A 87 3.28 -2.24 -6.85
N GLY A 88 3.91 -3.29 -6.34
CA GLY A 88 5.25 -3.21 -5.73
C GLY A 88 6.35 -3.18 -6.78
N LEU A 89 7.02 -2.04 -6.95
CA LEU A 89 8.04 -1.81 -7.99
C LEU A 89 9.42 -2.36 -7.57
N PHE A 90 9.48 -3.63 -7.17
CA PHE A 90 10.65 -4.24 -6.52
C PHE A 90 11.82 -4.47 -7.47
N GLY A 91 11.57 -5.07 -8.63
CA GLY A 91 12.58 -5.37 -9.64
C GLY A 91 12.76 -4.29 -10.69
N VAL A 92 12.04 -3.17 -10.57
CA VAL A 92 12.10 -2.01 -11.47
C VAL A 92 13.30 -1.15 -11.08
N LYS A 93 14.16 -0.80 -12.04
CA LYS A 93 15.47 -0.17 -11.74
C LYS A 93 15.49 1.35 -11.87
N ASP A 94 14.66 1.90 -12.73
CA ASP A 94 14.72 3.31 -13.08
C ASP A 94 13.34 3.88 -13.45
N TYR A 95 13.31 5.19 -13.70
CA TYR A 95 12.14 5.96 -14.06
C TYR A 95 11.43 5.40 -15.30
N LEU A 96 12.17 5.05 -16.36
CA LEU A 96 11.59 4.61 -17.63
C LEU A 96 10.92 3.24 -17.49
N GLN A 97 11.55 2.32 -16.78
CA GLN A 97 10.94 1.02 -16.46
C GLN A 97 9.69 1.18 -15.59
N ALA A 98 9.70 2.13 -14.63
CA ALA A 98 8.54 2.42 -13.80
C ALA A 98 7.36 2.96 -14.63
N ILE A 99 7.63 3.89 -15.56
CA ILE A 99 6.65 4.37 -16.54
C ILE A 99 6.07 3.22 -17.36
N GLU A 100 6.92 2.38 -17.95
CA GLU A 100 6.48 1.29 -18.82
C GLU A 100 5.58 0.30 -18.07
N MET A 101 6.03 -0.16 -16.89
CA MET A 101 5.27 -1.09 -16.07
C MET A 101 3.94 -0.48 -15.61
N MET A 102 3.97 0.74 -15.04
CA MET A 102 2.77 1.35 -14.49
C MET A 102 1.78 1.74 -15.58
N ARG A 103 2.22 2.19 -16.76
CA ARG A 103 1.33 2.48 -17.89
C ARG A 103 0.56 1.24 -18.34
N ALA A 104 1.23 0.08 -18.39
CA ALA A 104 0.59 -1.18 -18.74
C ALA A 104 -0.48 -1.58 -17.71
N VAL A 105 -0.16 -1.47 -16.41
CA VAL A 105 -1.11 -1.73 -15.32
C VAL A 105 -2.29 -0.77 -15.35
N VAL A 106 -2.04 0.54 -15.51
CA VAL A 106 -3.08 1.57 -15.58
C VAL A 106 -4.05 1.27 -16.71
N LYS A 107 -3.54 0.99 -17.90
CA LYS A 107 -4.36 0.64 -19.06
C LYS A 107 -5.21 -0.60 -18.79
N ALA A 108 -4.63 -1.67 -18.22
CA ALA A 108 -5.34 -2.91 -17.95
C ALA A 108 -6.51 -2.72 -16.96
N VAL A 109 -6.26 -2.03 -15.84
CA VAL A 109 -7.24 -1.85 -14.78
C VAL A 109 -8.30 -0.80 -15.15
N LYS A 110 -7.90 0.36 -15.69
CA LYS A 110 -8.85 1.43 -16.02
C LYS A 110 -9.77 1.06 -17.19
N ASN A 111 -9.33 0.24 -18.13
CA ASN A 111 -10.20 -0.31 -19.19
C ASN A 111 -11.25 -1.27 -18.63
N PHE A 112 -10.95 -1.98 -17.54
CA PHE A 112 -11.90 -2.85 -16.87
C PHE A 112 -12.88 -2.05 -15.98
N ASN A 113 -12.35 -1.14 -15.16
CA ASN A 113 -13.15 -0.26 -14.31
C ASN A 113 -12.35 1.00 -13.96
N SER A 114 -12.77 2.14 -14.52
CA SER A 114 -12.08 3.43 -14.33
C SER A 114 -12.12 3.95 -12.90
N LYS A 115 -13.02 3.44 -12.04
CA LYS A 115 -13.15 3.85 -10.63
C LYS A 115 -12.12 3.19 -9.71
N ILE A 116 -11.49 2.10 -10.14
CA ILE A 116 -10.47 1.41 -9.34
C ILE A 116 -9.23 2.29 -9.26
N LYS A 117 -8.70 2.45 -8.05
CA LYS A 117 -7.50 3.26 -7.79
C LYS A 117 -6.24 2.43 -7.95
N ILE A 118 -5.22 3.04 -8.52
CA ILE A 118 -3.95 2.38 -8.83
C ILE A 118 -2.87 3.03 -7.99
N VAL A 119 -2.14 2.19 -7.26
CA VAL A 119 -1.10 2.61 -6.33
C VAL A 119 0.26 2.18 -6.86
N ALA A 120 1.11 3.15 -7.20
CA ALA A 120 2.52 2.92 -7.49
C ALA A 120 3.30 2.86 -6.17
N ALA A 121 3.75 1.67 -5.76
CA ALA A 121 4.42 1.48 -4.48
C ALA A 121 5.93 1.26 -4.65
N GLY A 122 6.71 2.17 -4.06
CA GLY A 122 8.16 2.07 -3.92
C GLY A 122 8.58 1.69 -2.50
N TYR A 123 9.89 1.55 -2.31
CA TYR A 123 10.46 1.09 -1.05
C TYR A 123 11.41 2.16 -0.48
N GLY A 124 11.27 2.52 0.79
CA GLY A 124 12.14 3.49 1.46
C GLY A 124 13.59 3.01 1.53
N ASP A 125 13.78 1.70 1.62
CA ASP A 125 15.04 0.97 1.60
C ASP A 125 15.40 0.43 0.20
N TYR A 126 14.95 1.11 -0.87
CA TYR A 126 15.19 0.73 -2.27
C TYR A 126 16.64 0.37 -2.60
N TYR A 127 17.61 1.04 -1.96
CA TYR A 127 19.04 0.79 -2.14
C TYR A 127 19.46 -0.64 -1.75
N ARG A 128 18.74 -1.28 -0.81
CA ARG A 128 19.04 -2.65 -0.35
C ARG A 128 18.61 -3.72 -1.35
N ILE A 129 17.64 -3.40 -2.22
CA ILE A 129 17.10 -4.29 -3.25
C ILE A 129 17.44 -3.83 -4.67
N ASN A 130 18.22 -2.74 -4.79
CA ASN A 130 18.57 -2.09 -6.04
C ASN A 130 17.32 -1.77 -6.89
N SER A 131 16.28 -1.18 -6.30
CA SER A 131 15.06 -0.77 -7.02
C SER A 131 15.07 0.74 -7.33
N VAL A 132 14.10 1.17 -8.14
CA VAL A 132 13.84 2.58 -8.42
C VAL A 132 13.65 3.38 -7.12
N SER A 133 14.12 4.63 -7.12
CA SER A 133 13.91 5.51 -5.97
C SER A 133 12.42 5.80 -5.80
N PRO A 134 11.87 5.70 -4.57
CA PRO A 134 10.48 6.08 -4.33
C PRO A 134 10.22 7.56 -4.66
N LEU A 135 11.24 8.42 -4.59
CA LEU A 135 11.11 9.86 -4.88
C LEU A 135 10.80 10.17 -6.35
N ASP A 136 11.01 9.21 -7.25
CA ASP A 136 10.69 9.35 -8.67
C ASP A 136 9.21 9.03 -8.96
N LEU A 137 8.54 8.31 -8.06
CA LEU A 137 7.20 7.78 -8.29
C LEU A 137 6.08 8.82 -8.42
N PRO A 138 6.08 9.97 -7.74
CA PRO A 138 5.07 11.01 -7.95
C PRO A 138 4.98 11.45 -9.42
N LYS A 139 6.14 11.64 -10.06
CA LYS A 139 6.20 12.01 -11.49
C LYS A 139 5.76 10.86 -12.39
N VAL A 140 6.22 9.64 -12.09
CA VAL A 140 5.80 8.43 -12.81
C VAL A 140 4.27 8.28 -12.78
N ALA A 141 3.68 8.33 -11.59
CA ALA A 141 2.25 8.13 -11.38
C ALA A 141 1.42 9.20 -12.09
N SER A 142 1.83 10.46 -12.01
CA SER A 142 1.18 11.56 -12.73
C SER A 142 1.20 11.35 -14.24
N GLU A 143 2.37 11.00 -14.81
CA GLU A 143 2.54 10.81 -16.25
C GLU A 143 1.68 9.66 -16.81
N VAL A 144 1.51 8.58 -16.05
CA VAL A 144 0.77 7.40 -16.52
C VAL A 144 -0.70 7.39 -16.09
N GLY A 145 -1.14 8.36 -15.29
CA GLY A 145 -2.51 8.42 -14.77
C GLY A 145 -2.82 7.39 -13.67
N ALA A 146 -1.84 7.07 -12.82
CA ALA A 146 -2.09 6.37 -11.56
C ALA A 146 -2.65 7.35 -10.51
N ASP A 147 -3.31 6.85 -9.47
CA ASP A 147 -4.07 7.68 -8.54
C ASP A 147 -3.31 7.97 -7.23
N ILE A 148 -2.42 7.05 -6.84
CA ILE A 148 -1.75 7.06 -5.53
C ILE A 148 -0.28 6.68 -5.69
N VAL A 149 0.58 7.35 -4.93
CA VAL A 149 1.96 6.91 -4.70
C VAL A 149 2.16 6.47 -3.26
N MET A 150 2.96 5.42 -3.09
CA MET A 150 3.17 4.80 -1.79
C MET A 150 4.63 4.49 -1.53
N VAL A 151 5.05 4.61 -0.26
CA VAL A 151 6.34 4.07 0.22
C VAL A 151 6.09 3.06 1.34
N ASP A 152 6.66 1.86 1.23
CA ASP A 152 6.79 0.85 2.29
C ASP A 152 8.28 0.51 2.51
N THR A 153 8.62 -0.46 3.34
CA THR A 153 9.96 -1.08 3.39
C THR A 153 9.95 -2.40 2.64
N ALA A 154 11.03 -2.80 1.98
CA ALA A 154 11.14 -4.08 1.28
C ALA A 154 11.52 -5.18 2.27
N ILE A 155 12.61 -4.96 3.01
CA ILE A 155 13.13 -5.94 3.97
C ILE A 155 12.42 -5.74 5.32
N LYS A 156 11.99 -6.85 5.94
CA LYS A 156 11.21 -6.86 7.18
C LYS A 156 12.07 -7.30 8.36
N ASP A 157 13.17 -6.59 8.60
CA ASP A 157 14.14 -6.83 9.68
C ASP A 157 13.92 -5.95 10.93
N GLY A 158 12.80 -5.21 10.97
CA GLY A 158 12.41 -4.39 12.13
C GLY A 158 12.72 -2.91 11.97
N THR A 159 13.52 -2.51 10.97
CA THR A 159 13.67 -1.10 10.63
C THR A 159 12.35 -0.54 10.07
N ASN A 160 12.21 0.77 10.17
CA ASN A 160 11.02 1.51 9.77
C ASN A 160 11.35 2.53 8.67
N LEU A 161 10.31 3.15 8.10
CA LEU A 161 10.45 4.14 7.03
C LEU A 161 11.43 5.27 7.37
N PHE A 162 11.40 5.77 8.61
CA PHE A 162 12.22 6.89 9.07
C PHE A 162 13.70 6.50 9.30
N ASP A 163 14.01 5.20 9.36
CA ASP A 163 15.40 4.71 9.39
C ASP A 163 16.04 4.79 8.00
N HIS A 164 15.22 4.77 6.93
CA HIS A 164 15.70 4.71 5.55
C HIS A 164 15.52 6.03 4.78
N LEU A 165 14.48 6.80 5.10
CA LEU A 165 14.22 8.11 4.50
C LEU A 165 14.15 9.17 5.58
N LYS A 166 14.95 10.23 5.41
CA LYS A 166 14.89 11.41 6.26
C LYS A 166 13.53 12.11 6.09
N VAL A 167 13.07 12.75 7.17
CA VAL A 167 11.78 13.44 7.23
C VAL A 167 11.62 14.49 6.12
N ASP A 168 12.68 15.22 5.75
CA ASP A 168 12.65 16.21 4.66
C ASP A 168 12.38 15.58 3.29
N LYS A 169 12.90 14.37 3.06
CA LYS A 169 12.64 13.60 1.83
C LYS A 169 11.22 13.07 1.80
N ILE A 170 10.70 12.61 2.95
CA ILE A 170 9.31 12.16 3.07
C ILE A 170 8.35 13.35 2.86
N SER A 171 8.62 14.51 3.46
CA SER A 171 7.83 15.74 3.25
C SER A 171 7.77 16.11 1.77
N LYS A 172 8.92 16.16 1.10
CA LYS A 172 8.98 16.42 -0.34
C LYS A 172 8.23 15.38 -1.17
N PHE A 173 8.28 14.10 -0.80
CA PHE A 173 7.52 13.06 -1.49
C PHE A 173 6.00 13.32 -1.39
N VAL A 174 5.50 13.66 -0.19
CA VAL A 174 4.09 14.02 0.02
C VAL A 174 3.72 15.29 -0.76
N GLU A 175 4.53 16.34 -0.68
CA GLU A 175 4.32 17.61 -1.39
C GLU A 175 4.24 17.39 -2.90
N ILE A 176 5.20 16.69 -3.51
CA ILE A 176 5.20 16.43 -4.95
C ILE A 176 4.00 15.57 -5.35
N ALA A 177 3.57 14.61 -4.52
CA ALA A 177 2.37 13.82 -4.80
C ALA A 177 1.13 14.74 -4.86
N HIS A 178 0.95 15.61 -3.87
CA HIS A 178 -0.17 16.55 -3.81
C HIS A 178 -0.14 17.58 -4.95
N ASP A 179 1.03 18.12 -5.29
CA ASP A 179 1.21 19.05 -6.41
C ASP A 179 0.82 18.42 -7.76
N ASN A 180 0.96 17.09 -7.87
CA ASN A 180 0.54 16.32 -9.04
C ASN A 180 -0.89 15.79 -8.95
N SER A 181 -1.69 16.27 -7.99
CA SER A 181 -3.07 15.82 -7.73
C SER A 181 -3.20 14.31 -7.43
N LEU A 182 -2.14 13.71 -6.88
CA LEU A 182 -2.11 12.32 -6.43
C LEU A 182 -2.39 12.24 -4.93
N MET A 183 -2.96 11.12 -4.49
CA MET A 183 -2.92 10.78 -3.06
C MET A 183 -1.55 10.19 -2.69
N CYS A 184 -1.14 10.40 -1.44
CA CYS A 184 0.09 9.86 -0.88
C CYS A 184 -0.19 8.85 0.25
N ALA A 185 0.44 7.67 0.19
CA ALA A 185 0.37 6.66 1.23
C ALA A 185 1.76 6.37 1.84
N LEU A 186 1.85 6.33 3.17
CA LEU A 186 3.09 5.97 3.88
C LEU A 186 2.90 4.70 4.72
N ALA A 187 3.81 3.75 4.58
CA ALA A 187 3.91 2.51 5.36
C ALA A 187 5.39 2.24 5.72
N GLY A 188 5.74 1.01 6.08
CA GLY A 188 7.11 0.65 6.48
C GLY A 188 7.32 0.69 8.00
N ASN A 189 6.87 -0.37 8.67
CA ASN A 189 6.99 -0.58 10.12
C ASN A 189 6.67 0.66 11.00
N ILE A 190 5.63 1.41 10.62
CA ILE A 190 5.13 2.54 11.41
C ILE A 190 4.64 2.06 12.78
N GLY A 191 4.93 2.83 13.83
CA GLY A 191 4.56 2.55 15.22
C GLY A 191 3.95 3.76 15.91
N TRP A 192 3.56 3.59 17.18
CA TRP A 192 2.86 4.60 17.99
C TRP A 192 3.64 5.91 18.13
N ASN A 193 4.96 5.84 18.27
CA ASN A 193 5.86 6.98 18.34
C ASN A 193 5.94 7.80 17.05
N HIS A 194 5.42 7.29 15.92
CA HIS A 194 5.44 7.97 14.63
C HIS A 194 4.15 8.74 14.30
N ILE A 195 3.11 8.66 15.13
CA ILE A 195 1.82 9.29 14.83
C ILE A 195 1.93 10.81 14.70
N ASP A 196 2.62 11.48 15.63
CA ASP A 196 2.74 12.94 15.60
C ASP A 196 3.48 13.45 14.36
N ILE A 197 4.54 12.75 13.95
CA ILE A 197 5.27 13.13 12.74
C ILE A 197 4.45 12.84 11.47
N LEU A 198 3.66 11.77 11.44
CA LEU A 198 2.75 11.47 10.32
C LEU A 198 1.65 12.53 10.18
N LYS A 199 1.08 13.01 11.30
CA LYS A 199 0.13 14.13 11.28
C LYS A 199 0.74 15.40 10.69
N LYS A 200 2.01 15.69 11.01
CA LYS A 200 2.75 16.84 10.45
C LYS A 200 3.04 16.68 8.96
N LEU A 201 3.40 15.47 8.52
CA LEU A 201 3.66 15.13 7.12
C LEU A 201 2.39 15.11 6.26
N LYS A 202 1.21 14.91 6.86
CA LYS A 202 -0.10 14.92 6.21
C LYS A 202 -0.25 13.99 4.99
N PRO A 203 0.19 12.71 5.04
CA PRO A 203 -0.17 11.79 3.97
C PRO A 203 -1.68 11.52 3.99
N ASP A 204 -2.23 11.14 2.85
CA ASP A 204 -3.66 10.81 2.73
C ASP A 204 -3.99 9.47 3.38
N ILE A 205 -3.05 8.52 3.36
CA ILE A 205 -3.21 7.16 3.86
C ILE A 205 -1.97 6.76 4.68
N ILE A 206 -2.18 6.11 5.83
CA ILE A 206 -1.12 5.34 6.51
C ILE A 206 -1.41 3.86 6.47
N GLY A 207 -0.40 3.06 6.12
CA GLY A 207 -0.47 1.61 6.07
C GLY A 207 0.20 0.98 7.29
N VAL A 208 -0.54 0.17 8.04
CA VAL A 208 -0.05 -0.51 9.24
C VAL A 208 -0.31 -2.02 9.22
N ARG A 209 0.55 -2.75 9.93
CA ARG A 209 0.31 -4.14 10.35
C ARG A 209 0.83 -4.34 11.77
N THR A 210 2.16 -4.22 11.95
CA THR A 210 2.85 -4.50 13.22
C THR A 210 2.23 -3.76 14.41
N MET A 211 1.93 -2.47 14.25
CA MET A 211 1.39 -1.59 15.30
C MET A 211 0.04 -2.04 15.88
N VAL A 212 -0.73 -2.82 15.11
CA VAL A 212 -2.06 -3.33 15.49
C VAL A 212 -2.07 -4.84 15.73
N CYS A 213 -0.87 -5.43 15.84
CA CYS A 213 -0.65 -6.81 16.23
C CYS A 213 -0.11 -6.85 17.67
N GLU A 214 -0.56 -7.82 18.48
CA GLU A 214 -0.22 -7.91 19.92
C GLU A 214 1.28 -8.08 20.20
N ASN A 215 1.97 -8.98 19.47
CA ASN A 215 3.38 -9.30 19.69
C ASN A 215 4.17 -9.28 18.37
N GLY A 216 3.97 -8.21 17.59
CA GLY A 216 4.69 -7.99 16.33
C GLY A 216 4.01 -8.58 15.09
N ARG A 217 4.65 -8.39 13.93
CA ARG A 217 4.02 -8.54 12.59
C ARG A 217 3.44 -9.93 12.31
N ASN A 218 3.99 -10.98 12.90
CA ASN A 218 3.61 -12.37 12.64
C ASN A 218 2.44 -12.85 13.51
N THR A 219 2.05 -12.07 14.52
CA THR A 219 0.85 -12.33 15.32
C THR A 219 -0.39 -11.72 14.70
N LYS A 220 -1.55 -12.10 15.23
CA LYS A 220 -2.86 -11.65 14.75
C LYS A 220 -3.10 -10.18 15.04
N ILE A 221 -3.89 -9.56 14.16
CA ILE A 221 -4.46 -8.23 14.35
C ILE A 221 -5.45 -8.26 15.52
N LYS A 222 -5.52 -7.16 16.29
CA LYS A 222 -6.48 -6.98 17.37
C LYS A 222 -7.35 -5.75 17.14
N ARG A 223 -8.67 -5.92 17.13
CA ARG A 223 -9.64 -4.84 16.95
C ARG A 223 -9.44 -3.66 17.91
N GLU A 224 -9.00 -3.92 19.14
CA GLU A 224 -8.78 -2.89 20.17
C GLU A 224 -7.62 -1.97 19.80
N LEU A 225 -6.53 -2.55 19.26
CA LEU A 225 -5.37 -1.77 18.81
C LEU A 225 -5.70 -0.96 17.54
N VAL A 226 -6.49 -1.53 16.63
CA VAL A 226 -7.00 -0.80 15.46
C VAL A 226 -7.89 0.36 15.92
N ARG A 227 -8.83 0.14 16.84
CA ARG A 227 -9.69 1.20 17.38
C ARG A 227 -8.89 2.32 18.04
N LYS A 228 -7.89 1.96 18.86
CA LYS A 228 -6.96 2.92 19.47
C LYS A 228 -6.22 3.74 18.41
N LEU A 229 -5.81 3.12 17.31
CA LEU A 229 -5.15 3.81 16.21
C LEU A 229 -6.11 4.76 15.49
N MET A 230 -7.35 4.34 15.25
CA MET A 230 -8.38 5.20 14.65
C MET A 230 -8.60 6.46 15.47
N THR A 231 -8.67 6.35 16.81
CA THR A 231 -8.77 7.51 17.71
C THR A 231 -7.53 8.41 17.59
N ALA A 232 -6.33 7.82 17.74
CA ALA A 232 -5.09 8.59 17.71
C ALA A 232 -4.84 9.34 16.39
N VAL A 233 -5.34 8.83 15.26
CA VAL A 233 -5.20 9.47 13.94
C VAL A 233 -6.23 10.57 13.69
N ARG A 234 -7.39 10.51 14.36
CA ARG A 234 -8.52 11.43 14.14
C ARG A 234 -8.57 12.60 15.11
N GLU A 235 -7.94 12.48 16.28
CA GLU A 235 -7.64 13.60 17.19
C GLU A 235 -6.67 14.59 16.55
#